data_AF-A0A8C6WQS1-F1
#
_entry.id   AF-A0A8C6WQS1-F1
#
_cell.length_a   1.000
_cell.length_b   1.000
_cell.length_c   1.000
_cell.angle_alpha   90.00
_cell.angle_beta   90.00
_cell.angle_gamma   90.00
#
_symmetry.space_group_name_H-M   'P 1'
#
loop_
_entity.id
_entity.type
_entity.pdbx_description
1 polymer ?
#
loop_
_entity_poly.entity_id
_entity_poly.type
_entity_poly.pdbx_seq_one_letter_code
_entity_poly.pdbx_strand_id
1 'polypeptide(L)'
;MPLGIGRRKKASLVENEEAEPIRGGLNVAGLDGLDGGGGCGEGATSEGLPPPPSSMRPRLIFHTQLAHGSPTGRIEGFSNVRELYGKIGEAFGIPPSEIMFCTLNTHKVDMDKLLGGQIGLEDFIFAHIKGQKKEIIVYKGEDALGLTITDNGAGYAFIKRIREGSVIHQIQVINVGDMIESINGHRLIGCRHYEVAKMLKELPKGKEFTIRLIEPLKAFDMISQRSGGSRSASGVQLGTGRGTLRLRSKGPATVEELPSAFEEKAIEKVDDLLESYMGIRDSELAATMVELGKDKKNPDEFAEALDETLGDFAFPDEFVFDVWGAIGDAKVGRG
;
A
#
# COMPACT_ATOMS: atom_id res chain seq x y z
N MET A 1 60.91 20.65 -7.43
CA MET A 1 61.84 19.95 -8.37
C MET A 1 63.17 19.79 -7.64
N PRO A 2 63.92 18.66 -7.73
CA PRO A 2 64.19 17.80 -8.91
C PRO A 2 63.67 16.33 -8.73
N LEU A 3 63.36 15.48 -9.72
CA LEU A 3 64.10 14.87 -10.86
C LEU A 3 65.36 14.07 -10.38
N GLY A 4 65.62 12.78 -10.66
CA GLY A 4 64.97 11.74 -11.45
C GLY A 4 65.86 10.46 -11.55
N ILE A 5 65.26 9.38 -12.09
CA ILE A 5 65.83 8.39 -13.04
C ILE A 5 66.64 7.18 -12.53
N GLY A 6 66.17 5.98 -12.95
CA GLY A 6 66.90 4.71 -12.92
C GLY A 6 66.15 3.55 -13.61
N ARG A 7 66.14 3.52 -14.95
CA ARG A 7 65.63 2.47 -15.85
C ARG A 7 66.25 1.08 -15.62
N ARG A 8 65.49 0.01 -15.88
CA ARG A 8 65.91 -1.14 -16.73
C ARG A 8 64.73 -1.79 -17.47
N LYS A 9 64.90 -1.91 -18.79
CA LYS A 9 64.11 -2.65 -19.82
C LYS A 9 64.42 -4.17 -19.72
N LYS A 10 63.73 -5.17 -20.32
CA LYS A 10 63.17 -5.38 -21.68
C LYS A 10 62.37 -6.73 -21.67
N ALA A 11 61.17 -6.82 -22.28
CA ALA A 11 60.79 -7.59 -23.52
C ALA A 11 60.64 -9.13 -23.36
N SER A 12 59.74 -9.88 -24.01
CA SER A 12 58.71 -9.68 -25.07
C SER A 12 57.98 -11.01 -25.38
N LEU A 13 56.78 -10.95 -25.98
CA LEU A 13 56.13 -11.85 -26.98
C LEU A 13 54.59 -11.84 -26.72
N VAL A 14 53.67 -11.14 -27.42
CA VAL A 14 53.41 -10.85 -28.87
C VAL A 14 53.14 -12.13 -29.64
N GLU A 15 52.09 -12.35 -30.43
CA GLU A 15 50.77 -11.77 -30.81
C GLU A 15 50.10 -12.92 -31.63
N ASN A 16 48.82 -12.80 -32.00
CA ASN A 16 48.37 -13.12 -33.36
C ASN A 16 46.86 -12.84 -33.50
N GLU A 17 46.55 -11.75 -34.18
CA GLU A 17 45.41 -11.66 -35.09
C GLU A 17 45.92 -11.98 -36.50
N GLU A 18 45.14 -12.69 -37.32
CA GLU A 18 44.78 -12.24 -38.67
C GLU A 18 43.78 -13.22 -39.31
N ALA A 19 42.73 -12.63 -39.88
CA ALA A 19 41.79 -13.26 -40.79
C ALA A 19 42.22 -12.98 -42.23
N GLU A 20 41.85 -13.85 -43.18
CA GLU A 20 41.32 -13.48 -44.52
C GLU A 20 40.97 -14.76 -45.34
N PRO A 21 40.13 -14.63 -46.40
CA PRO A 21 39.22 -15.68 -46.89
C PRO A 21 39.60 -16.25 -48.27
N ILE A 22 39.11 -17.44 -48.63
CA ILE A 22 39.11 -17.93 -50.04
C ILE A 22 37.79 -18.64 -50.41
N ARG A 23 37.31 -18.27 -51.60
CA ARG A 23 36.11 -18.70 -52.33
C ARG A 23 36.11 -20.17 -52.78
N GLY A 24 34.90 -20.76 -52.87
CA GLY A 24 34.38 -21.30 -54.13
C GLY A 24 34.42 -22.83 -54.38
N GLY A 25 33.23 -23.45 -54.32
CA GLY A 25 32.68 -24.22 -55.46
C GLY A 25 32.76 -25.76 -55.50
N LEU A 26 31.57 -26.35 -55.68
CA LEU A 26 31.18 -27.57 -56.44
C LEU A 26 30.89 -28.90 -55.69
N ASN A 27 29.60 -29.29 -55.75
CA ASN A 27 29.01 -30.59 -56.16
C ASN A 27 29.32 -31.88 -55.34
N VAL A 28 28.44 -32.86 -55.06
CA VAL A 28 27.09 -33.29 -55.52
C VAL A 28 26.50 -34.32 -54.51
N ALA A 29 25.16 -34.30 -54.37
CA ALA A 29 24.15 -35.32 -54.04
C ALA A 29 24.40 -36.56 -53.12
N GLY A 30 23.43 -36.77 -52.22
CA GLY A 30 22.57 -37.97 -52.26
C GLY A 30 22.57 -38.91 -51.04
N LEU A 31 21.35 -39.18 -50.53
CA LEU A 31 20.84 -40.37 -49.82
C LEU A 31 20.92 -40.46 -48.27
N ASP A 32 19.72 -40.49 -47.70
CA ASP A 32 19.16 -41.39 -46.67
C ASP A 32 19.95 -41.77 -45.41
N GLY A 33 19.28 -41.67 -44.25
CA GLY A 33 19.54 -42.56 -43.12
C GLY A 33 19.36 -41.97 -41.73
N LEU A 34 18.26 -42.37 -41.12
CA LEU A 34 17.89 -42.41 -39.70
C LEU A 34 19.03 -42.40 -38.65
N ASP A 35 18.71 -41.71 -37.54
CA ASP A 35 18.95 -42.08 -36.13
C ASP A 35 19.95 -41.24 -35.31
N GLY A 36 19.52 -40.88 -34.10
CA GLY A 36 20.40 -40.75 -32.93
C GLY A 36 21.05 -39.40 -32.60
N GLY A 37 20.29 -38.52 -31.92
CA GLY A 37 20.79 -37.88 -30.68
C GLY A 37 21.60 -36.58 -30.75
N GLY A 38 21.07 -35.54 -30.10
CA GLY A 38 21.88 -34.56 -29.38
C GLY A 38 21.79 -33.10 -29.86
N GLY A 39 21.32 -32.23 -28.97
CA GLY A 39 21.90 -30.88 -28.86
C GLY A 39 21.04 -29.69 -29.29
N CYS A 40 20.36 -29.10 -28.29
CA CYS A 40 20.29 -27.66 -27.99
C CYS A 40 20.23 -26.61 -29.13
N GLY A 41 19.13 -25.83 -29.14
CA GLY A 41 19.09 -24.56 -29.86
C GLY A 41 17.74 -23.84 -29.82
N GLU A 42 17.20 -23.52 -28.63
CA GLU A 42 16.11 -22.54 -28.49
C GLU A 42 16.52 -21.41 -27.54
N GLY A 43 16.26 -20.19 -27.99
CA GLY A 43 16.70 -18.95 -27.40
C GLY A 43 16.21 -18.78 -25.96
N ALA A 44 17.13 -18.35 -25.10
CA ALA A 44 16.83 -17.97 -23.73
C ALA A 44 16.01 -16.68 -23.70
N THR A 45 14.69 -16.80 -23.76
CA THR A 45 13.80 -15.88 -23.05
C THR A 45 13.90 -16.23 -21.57
N SER A 46 14.41 -15.31 -20.76
CA SER A 46 14.42 -15.43 -19.31
C SER A 46 12.99 -15.33 -18.78
N GLU A 47 12.22 -16.42 -18.85
CA GLU A 47 11.03 -16.57 -18.05
C GLU A 47 11.46 -16.74 -16.58
N GLY A 48 11.04 -15.80 -15.74
CA GLY A 48 11.20 -15.91 -14.31
C GLY A 48 10.56 -17.20 -13.81
N LEU A 49 11.25 -17.87 -12.88
CA LEU A 49 10.79 -19.11 -12.25
C LEU A 49 9.32 -18.98 -11.80
N PRO A 50 8.47 -19.99 -12.05
CA PRO A 50 7.10 -19.97 -11.54
C PRO A 50 7.12 -19.85 -10.01
N PRO A 51 6.18 -19.09 -9.41
CA PRO A 51 6.13 -18.92 -7.97
C PRO A 51 6.02 -20.29 -7.29
N PRO A 52 6.79 -20.54 -6.22
CA PRO A 52 6.81 -21.85 -5.58
C PRO A 52 5.41 -22.25 -5.09
N PRO A 53 5.12 -23.57 -5.10
CA PRO A 53 3.82 -24.10 -4.69
C PRO A 53 3.47 -23.65 -3.27
N SER A 54 2.18 -23.39 -3.04
CA SER A 54 1.60 -22.88 -1.79
C SER A 54 1.98 -23.70 -0.54
N SER A 55 2.43 -24.94 -0.70
CA SER A 55 2.87 -25.85 0.36
C SER A 55 4.24 -25.52 1.00
N MET A 56 5.04 -24.63 0.41
CA MET A 56 6.38 -24.25 0.93
C MET A 56 6.42 -22.85 1.56
N ARG A 57 5.31 -22.10 1.56
CA ARG A 57 5.28 -20.77 2.18
C ARG A 57 5.10 -20.93 3.70
N PRO A 58 5.89 -20.24 4.54
CA PRO A 58 5.65 -20.19 5.97
C PRO A 58 4.19 -19.81 6.24
N ARG A 59 3.49 -20.59 7.07
CA ARG A 59 2.10 -20.27 7.45
C ARG A 59 2.15 -19.05 8.36
N LEU A 60 1.85 -17.88 7.81
CA LEU A 60 1.75 -16.65 8.57
C LEU A 60 0.42 -16.65 9.30
N ILE A 61 0.49 -16.81 10.63
CA ILE A 61 -0.68 -16.86 11.50
C ILE A 61 -0.77 -15.53 12.23
N PHE A 62 -1.89 -14.85 12.07
CA PHE A 62 -2.19 -13.61 12.76
C PHE A 62 -3.29 -13.83 13.80
N HIS A 63 -3.26 -13.01 14.84
CA HIS A 63 -4.28 -13.00 15.89
C HIS A 63 -5.23 -11.84 15.64
N THR A 64 -6.52 -12.08 15.84
CA THR A 64 -7.53 -11.06 15.61
C THR A 64 -8.60 -11.04 16.69
N GLN A 65 -9.20 -9.87 16.93
CA GLN A 65 -10.39 -9.67 17.76
C GLN A 65 -11.32 -8.67 17.10
N LEU A 66 -12.61 -8.75 17.42
CA LEU A 66 -13.55 -7.67 17.12
C LEU A 66 -13.29 -6.51 18.08
N ALA A 67 -13.20 -5.29 17.55
CA ALA A 67 -12.84 -4.09 18.29
C ALA A 67 -13.80 -3.77 19.46
N HIS A 68 -15.06 -4.19 19.36
CA HIS A 68 -16.06 -4.03 20.42
C HIS A 68 -15.99 -5.10 21.52
N GLY A 69 -15.13 -6.12 21.36
CA GLY A 69 -14.93 -7.21 22.29
C GLY A 69 -15.36 -8.56 21.72
N SER A 70 -14.40 -9.48 21.60
CA SER A 70 -14.63 -10.90 21.28
C SER A 70 -13.50 -11.75 21.86
N PRO A 71 -13.65 -13.08 21.90
CA PRO A 71 -12.51 -13.98 22.03
C PRO A 71 -11.47 -13.74 20.92
N THR A 72 -10.23 -14.16 21.15
CA THR A 72 -9.19 -14.09 20.12
C THR A 72 -9.40 -15.16 19.05
N GLY A 73 -9.54 -14.73 17.80
CA GLY A 73 -9.51 -15.56 16.61
C GLY A 73 -8.08 -15.72 16.07
N ARG A 74 -7.88 -16.76 15.26
CA ARG A 74 -6.63 -17.00 14.53
C ARG A 74 -6.95 -17.08 13.04
N ILE A 75 -6.21 -16.34 12.24
CA ILE A 75 -6.41 -16.26 10.79
C ILE A 75 -5.09 -16.47 10.06
N GLU A 76 -5.16 -17.11 8.90
CA GLU A 76 -4.02 -17.40 8.03
C GLU A 76 -4.47 -17.51 6.57
N GLY A 77 -3.52 -17.47 5.64
CA GLY A 77 -3.77 -17.79 4.23
C GLY A 77 -4.55 -16.73 3.45
N PHE A 78 -4.28 -15.45 3.70
CA PHE A 78 -4.78 -14.33 2.91
C PHE A 78 -3.64 -13.63 2.16
N SER A 79 -3.94 -13.13 0.96
CA SER A 79 -2.99 -12.47 0.06
C SER A 79 -3.38 -11.03 -0.28
N ASN A 80 -4.55 -10.58 0.18
CA ASN A 80 -5.08 -9.24 -0.02
C ASN A 80 -6.08 -8.90 1.10
N VAL A 81 -6.48 -7.63 1.17
CA VAL A 81 -7.37 -7.12 2.23
C VAL A 81 -8.78 -7.75 2.15
N ARG A 82 -9.26 -8.07 0.95
CA ARG A 82 -10.56 -8.74 0.76
C ARG A 82 -10.57 -10.14 1.36
N GLU A 83 -9.52 -10.93 1.11
CA GLU A 83 -9.32 -12.25 1.72
C GLU A 83 -9.12 -12.15 3.22
N LEU A 84 -8.39 -11.14 3.70
CA LEU A 84 -8.23 -10.86 5.13
C LEU A 84 -9.60 -10.68 5.81
N TYR A 85 -10.47 -9.84 5.26
CA TYR A 85 -11.84 -9.68 5.78
C TYR A 85 -12.68 -10.96 5.66
N GLY A 86 -12.48 -11.74 4.60
CA GLY A 86 -13.04 -13.08 4.48
C GLY A 86 -12.65 -13.98 5.66
N LYS A 87 -11.36 -14.06 5.98
CA LYS A 87 -10.82 -14.89 7.07
C LYS A 87 -11.24 -14.42 8.45
N ILE A 88 -11.31 -13.11 8.68
CA ILE A 88 -11.86 -12.55 9.91
C ILE A 88 -13.35 -12.90 10.03
N GLY A 89 -14.12 -12.76 8.95
CA GLY A 89 -15.53 -13.13 8.92
C GLY A 89 -15.77 -14.60 9.24
N GLU A 90 -14.99 -15.50 8.64
CA GLU A 90 -14.99 -16.94 8.93
C GLU A 90 -14.67 -17.23 10.42
N ALA A 91 -13.66 -16.57 10.98
CA ALA A 91 -13.22 -16.79 12.37
C ALA A 91 -14.27 -16.39 13.41
N PHE A 92 -15.11 -15.39 13.11
CA PHE A 92 -16.13 -14.87 14.02
C PHE A 92 -17.56 -15.21 13.62
N GLY A 93 -17.77 -15.94 12.53
CA GLY A 93 -19.10 -16.30 12.03
C GLY A 93 -19.92 -15.08 11.58
N ILE A 94 -19.26 -14.03 11.07
CA ILE A 94 -19.91 -12.81 10.57
C ILE A 94 -19.68 -12.63 9.07
N PRO A 95 -20.63 -12.04 8.33
CA PRO A 95 -20.40 -11.69 6.94
C PRO A 95 -19.23 -10.70 6.79
N PRO A 96 -18.34 -10.86 5.79
CA PRO A 96 -17.26 -9.90 5.55
C PRO A 96 -17.77 -8.48 5.28
N SER A 97 -19.02 -8.35 4.80
CA SER A 97 -19.68 -7.06 4.61
C SER A 97 -19.95 -6.30 5.92
N GLU A 98 -19.90 -6.96 7.09
CA GLU A 98 -20.04 -6.30 8.37
C GLU A 98 -18.74 -5.65 8.85
N ILE A 99 -17.59 -6.06 8.31
CA ILE A 99 -16.28 -5.52 8.67
C ILE A 99 -16.06 -4.20 7.93
N MET A 100 -15.87 -3.13 8.70
CA MET A 100 -15.66 -1.78 8.17
C MET A 100 -14.19 -1.56 7.82
N PHE A 101 -13.29 -1.74 8.78
CA PHE A 101 -11.85 -1.57 8.64
C PHE A 101 -11.11 -2.30 9.77
N CYS A 102 -9.79 -2.33 9.70
CA CYS A 102 -8.95 -2.92 10.75
C CYS A 102 -7.95 -1.91 11.29
N THR A 103 -7.69 -1.98 12.59
CA THR A 103 -6.57 -1.31 13.25
C THR A 103 -5.58 -2.35 13.77
N LEU A 104 -4.30 -1.99 13.82
CA LEU A 104 -3.23 -2.84 14.31
C LEU A 104 -2.90 -2.49 15.76
N ASN A 105 -2.80 -3.50 16.63
CA ASN A 105 -2.38 -3.38 18.03
C ASN A 105 -3.24 -2.45 18.90
N THR A 106 -4.46 -2.11 18.49
CA THR A 106 -5.42 -1.32 19.27
C THR A 106 -6.86 -1.64 18.88
N HIS A 107 -7.75 -1.76 19.86
CA HIS A 107 -9.20 -1.89 19.65
C HIS A 107 -9.89 -0.53 19.49
N LYS A 108 -9.19 0.58 19.78
CA LYS A 108 -9.75 1.93 19.63
C LYS A 108 -9.78 2.31 18.16
N VAL A 109 -10.69 3.21 17.80
CA VAL A 109 -10.70 3.87 16.49
C VAL A 109 -9.55 4.87 16.47
N ASP A 110 -8.37 4.39 16.13
CA ASP A 110 -7.11 5.12 16.07
C ASP A 110 -6.59 5.04 14.63
N MET A 111 -6.68 6.16 13.93
CA MET A 111 -6.37 6.24 12.49
C MET A 111 -4.88 6.20 12.20
N ASP A 112 -4.03 6.43 13.21
CA ASP A 112 -2.57 6.30 13.09
C ASP A 112 -2.16 4.83 13.08
N LYS A 113 -3.02 3.95 13.61
CA LYS A 113 -2.86 2.49 13.60
C LYS A 113 -3.80 1.80 12.63
N LEU A 114 -4.35 2.53 11.67
CA LEU A 114 -5.18 1.96 10.61
C LEU A 114 -4.33 1.00 9.76
N LEU A 115 -4.91 -0.10 9.32
CA LEU A 115 -4.27 -1.01 8.38
C LEU A 115 -3.97 -0.28 7.05
N GLY A 116 -2.70 0.07 6.82
CA GLY A 116 -2.21 0.80 5.64
C GLY A 116 -1.51 -0.06 4.59
N GLY A 117 -1.87 -1.34 4.46
CA GLY A 117 -1.24 -2.27 3.50
C GLY A 117 0.04 -2.95 4.00
N GLN A 118 0.45 -2.73 5.25
CA GLN A 118 1.52 -3.49 5.90
C GLN A 118 1.02 -4.08 7.21
N ILE A 119 1.42 -5.33 7.49
CA ILE A 119 1.10 -6.04 8.72
C ILE A 119 2.38 -6.68 9.24
N GLY A 120 2.88 -6.21 10.38
CA GLY A 120 4.00 -6.85 11.06
C GLY A 120 3.65 -8.29 11.43
N LEU A 121 4.61 -9.21 11.34
CA LEU A 121 4.37 -10.64 11.55
C LEU A 121 3.83 -11.02 12.95
N GLU A 122 3.97 -10.14 13.93
CA GLU A 122 3.43 -10.34 15.29
C GLU A 122 2.31 -9.34 15.63
N ASP A 123 1.83 -8.57 14.65
CA ASP A 123 0.77 -7.60 14.88
C ASP A 123 -0.55 -8.28 15.22
N PHE A 124 -1.28 -7.63 16.12
CA PHE A 124 -2.61 -8.03 16.51
C PHE A 124 -3.65 -7.22 15.71
N ILE A 125 -4.56 -7.90 15.02
CA ILE A 125 -5.52 -7.25 14.11
C ILE A 125 -6.87 -7.06 14.82
N PHE A 126 -7.29 -5.81 15.02
CA PHE A 126 -8.61 -5.50 15.55
C PHE A 126 -9.55 -5.12 14.41
N ALA A 127 -10.64 -5.88 14.25
CA ALA A 127 -11.65 -5.65 13.23
C ALA A 127 -12.79 -4.79 13.77
N HIS A 128 -13.00 -3.63 13.16
CA HIS A 128 -14.12 -2.75 13.45
C HIS A 128 -15.31 -3.15 12.59
N ILE A 129 -16.46 -3.39 13.21
CA ILE A 129 -17.67 -3.82 12.51
C ILE A 129 -18.74 -2.73 12.55
N LYS A 130 -19.71 -2.82 11.63
CA LYS A 130 -20.84 -1.91 11.54
C LYS A 130 -21.63 -1.85 12.85
N GLY A 131 -21.87 -0.64 13.32
CA GLY A 131 -22.71 -0.35 14.47
C GLY A 131 -23.89 0.54 14.09
N GLN A 132 -24.03 1.66 14.79
CA GLN A 132 -25.20 2.54 14.68
C GLN A 132 -25.24 3.27 13.33
N LYS A 133 -26.40 3.22 12.66
CA LYS A 133 -26.67 4.04 11.48
C LYS A 133 -27.13 5.45 11.88
N LYS A 134 -26.68 6.44 11.14
CA LYS A 134 -27.00 7.86 11.33
C LYS A 134 -27.38 8.49 10.00
N GLU A 135 -28.34 9.39 10.00
CA GLU A 135 -28.72 10.18 8.83
C GLU A 135 -28.76 11.65 9.25
N ILE A 136 -27.94 12.47 8.59
CA ILE A 136 -27.73 13.87 8.97
C ILE A 136 -27.95 14.75 7.74
N ILE A 137 -28.59 15.90 7.94
CA ILE A 137 -28.68 16.96 6.95
C ILE A 137 -27.59 17.99 7.28
N VAL A 138 -26.74 18.29 6.30
CA VAL A 138 -25.59 19.18 6.44
C VAL A 138 -25.73 20.32 5.44
N TYR A 139 -25.57 21.55 5.91
CA TYR A 139 -25.52 22.73 5.05
C TYR A 139 -24.09 22.94 4.51
N LYS A 140 -23.91 22.95 3.18
CA LYS A 140 -22.62 23.21 2.55
C LYS A 140 -22.35 24.72 2.43
N GLY A 141 -21.78 25.30 3.49
CA GLY A 141 -21.42 26.72 3.53
C GLY A 141 -20.12 27.07 2.79
N GLU A 142 -19.15 26.14 2.76
CA GLU A 142 -17.82 26.35 2.21
C GLU A 142 -17.49 25.34 1.09
N ASP A 143 -16.41 25.59 0.33
CA ASP A 143 -15.87 24.60 -0.63
C ASP A 143 -15.48 23.29 0.05
N ALA A 144 -14.75 23.42 1.15
CA ALA A 144 -14.20 22.31 1.90
C ALA A 144 -15.01 22.08 3.16
N LEU A 145 -15.54 20.86 3.33
CA LEU A 145 -16.26 20.46 4.53
C LEU A 145 -15.32 20.20 5.73
N GLY A 146 -14.01 20.13 5.48
CA GLY A 146 -13.00 19.76 6.49
C GLY A 146 -12.95 18.27 6.80
N LEU A 147 -13.32 17.43 5.84
CA LEU A 147 -13.22 15.97 5.93
C LEU A 147 -12.01 15.46 5.17
N THR A 148 -11.33 14.50 5.77
CA THR A 148 -10.35 13.65 5.07
C THR A 148 -10.90 12.24 4.99
N ILE A 149 -11.06 11.72 3.77
CA ILE A 149 -11.67 10.42 3.52
C ILE A 149 -10.58 9.38 3.23
N THR A 150 -10.77 8.18 3.73
CA THR A 150 -9.96 7.00 3.38
C THR A 150 -10.90 5.82 3.10
N ASP A 151 -10.38 4.70 2.63
CA ASP A 151 -11.16 3.48 2.46
C ASP A 151 -10.40 2.24 2.94
N ASN A 152 -11.14 1.14 3.02
CA ASN A 152 -10.63 -0.14 3.50
C ASN A 152 -10.07 -1.05 2.39
N GLY A 153 -9.88 -0.54 1.17
CA GLY A 153 -9.49 -1.34 0.00
C GLY A 153 -10.53 -2.38 -0.44
N ALA A 154 -11.70 -2.44 0.20
CA ALA A 154 -12.76 -3.41 -0.06
C ALA A 154 -14.14 -2.75 -0.33
N GLY A 155 -14.14 -1.45 -0.67
CA GLY A 155 -15.32 -0.72 -1.11
C GLY A 155 -16.08 0.03 -0.01
N TYR A 156 -15.47 0.24 1.16
CA TYR A 156 -16.04 1.11 2.20
C TYR A 156 -15.13 2.32 2.46
N ALA A 157 -15.66 3.50 2.14
CA ALA A 157 -15.04 4.78 2.49
C ALA A 157 -15.52 5.24 3.88
N PHE A 158 -14.61 5.81 4.66
CA PHE A 158 -14.87 6.31 6.01
C PHE A 158 -14.03 7.54 6.32
N ILE A 159 -14.43 8.27 7.37
CA ILE A 159 -13.79 9.51 7.79
C ILE A 159 -12.50 9.18 8.55
N LYS A 160 -11.34 9.55 7.99
CA LYS A 160 -10.03 9.41 8.67
C LYS A 160 -9.74 10.61 9.56
N ARG A 161 -10.10 11.82 9.14
CA ARG A 161 -9.84 13.06 9.88
C ARG A 161 -10.98 14.04 9.72
N ILE A 162 -11.20 14.83 10.77
CA ILE A 162 -12.07 16.00 10.76
C ILE A 162 -11.20 17.21 11.15
N ARG A 163 -11.14 18.21 10.29
CA ARG A 163 -10.38 19.44 10.53
C ARG A 163 -11.06 20.26 11.63
N GLU A 164 -10.31 20.62 12.66
CA GLU A 164 -10.82 21.49 13.73
C GLU A 164 -11.32 22.82 13.18
N GLY A 165 -12.46 23.29 13.70
CA GLY A 165 -13.11 24.52 13.26
C GLY A 165 -13.91 24.42 11.96
N SER A 166 -13.86 23.30 11.25
CA SER A 166 -14.65 23.09 10.02
C SER A 166 -16.15 22.96 10.26
N VAL A 167 -16.94 23.04 9.18
CA VAL A 167 -18.40 22.82 9.20
C VAL A 167 -18.75 21.49 9.87
N ILE A 168 -18.02 20.42 9.54
CA ILE A 168 -18.29 19.10 10.10
C ILE A 168 -17.83 18.98 11.55
N HIS A 169 -16.74 19.65 11.95
CA HIS A 169 -16.29 19.66 13.35
C HIS A 169 -17.35 20.23 14.32
N GLN A 170 -18.19 21.15 13.84
CA GLN A 170 -19.29 21.71 14.63
C GLN A 170 -20.46 20.72 14.82
N ILE A 171 -20.52 19.66 14.02
CA ILE A 171 -21.57 18.64 14.05
C ILE A 171 -21.09 17.44 14.89
N GLN A 172 -21.38 17.45 16.19
CA GLN A 172 -20.89 16.44 17.15
C GLN A 172 -21.35 14.99 16.88
N VAL A 173 -22.32 14.79 15.98
CA VAL A 173 -22.85 13.46 15.64
C VAL A 173 -21.93 12.72 14.67
N ILE A 174 -21.13 13.46 13.88
CA ILE A 174 -20.21 12.92 12.88
C ILE A 174 -18.84 12.72 13.53
N ASN A 175 -18.35 11.49 13.53
CA ASN A 175 -17.09 11.13 14.18
C ASN A 175 -16.07 10.52 13.22
N VAL A 176 -14.79 10.60 13.60
CA VAL A 176 -13.73 9.83 12.94
C VAL A 176 -14.06 8.33 13.04
N GLY A 177 -13.89 7.61 11.93
CA GLY A 177 -14.24 6.21 11.76
C GLY A 177 -15.64 5.96 11.21
N ASP A 178 -16.51 6.97 11.15
CA ASP A 178 -17.83 6.80 10.55
C ASP A 178 -17.69 6.47 9.04
N MET A 179 -18.29 5.36 8.62
CA MET A 179 -18.37 4.94 7.21
C MET A 179 -19.45 5.73 6.49
N ILE A 180 -19.18 6.15 5.27
CA ILE A 180 -20.13 6.87 4.42
C ILE A 180 -20.91 5.85 3.58
N GLU A 181 -22.18 5.63 3.93
CA GLU A 181 -23.07 4.68 3.23
C GLU A 181 -23.68 5.32 1.96
N SER A 182 -24.10 6.59 2.06
CA SER A 182 -24.70 7.32 0.93
C SER A 182 -24.69 8.84 1.11
N ILE A 183 -24.69 9.58 0.01
CA ILE A 183 -24.87 11.05 -0.05
C ILE A 183 -26.07 11.35 -0.95
N ASN A 184 -27.03 12.14 -0.47
CA ASN A 184 -28.29 12.48 -1.17
C ASN A 184 -29.04 11.25 -1.72
N GLY A 185 -28.97 10.13 -0.99
CA GLY A 185 -29.56 8.85 -1.41
C GLY A 185 -28.74 8.07 -2.44
N HIS A 186 -27.65 8.62 -2.99
CA HIS A 186 -26.72 7.89 -3.84
C HIS A 186 -25.84 6.98 -2.97
N ARG A 187 -25.99 5.67 -3.16
CA ARG A 187 -25.23 4.65 -2.42
C ARG A 187 -23.77 4.66 -2.85
N LEU A 188 -22.86 4.71 -1.88
CA LEU A 188 -21.40 4.81 -2.08
C LEU A 188 -20.65 3.53 -1.72
N ILE A 189 -21.38 2.48 -1.38
CA ILE A 189 -20.80 1.16 -1.16
C ILE A 189 -20.20 0.63 -2.46
N GLY A 190 -18.90 0.33 -2.44
CA GLY A 190 -18.12 -0.08 -3.60
C GLY A 190 -17.26 1.04 -4.18
N CYS A 191 -17.55 2.31 -3.85
CA CYS A 191 -16.74 3.44 -4.28
C CYS A 191 -15.43 3.52 -3.48
N ARG A 192 -14.37 3.99 -4.14
CA ARG A 192 -13.10 4.34 -3.51
C ARG A 192 -13.20 5.69 -2.82
N HIS A 193 -12.30 5.94 -1.87
CA HIS A 193 -12.26 7.17 -1.09
C HIS A 193 -12.19 8.44 -1.95
N TYR A 194 -11.47 8.41 -3.08
CA TYR A 194 -11.33 9.56 -3.99
C TYR A 194 -12.63 9.91 -4.71
N GLU A 195 -13.45 8.92 -5.08
CA GLU A 195 -14.76 9.15 -5.69
C GLU A 195 -15.71 9.81 -4.70
N VAL A 196 -15.67 9.35 -3.44
CA VAL A 196 -16.46 9.93 -2.34
C VAL A 196 -16.02 11.36 -2.02
N ALA A 197 -14.71 11.60 -1.95
CA ALA A 197 -14.15 12.94 -1.72
C ALA A 197 -14.52 13.90 -2.88
N LYS A 198 -14.44 13.44 -4.13
CA LYS A 198 -14.85 14.21 -5.31
C LYS A 198 -16.34 14.56 -5.25
N MET A 199 -17.21 13.60 -4.92
CA MET A 199 -18.64 13.85 -4.78
C MET A 199 -18.94 14.91 -3.72
N LEU A 200 -18.29 14.84 -2.55
CA LEU A 200 -18.42 15.84 -1.49
C LEU A 200 -17.95 17.22 -1.95
N LYS A 201 -16.86 17.30 -2.71
CA LYS A 201 -16.32 18.54 -3.28
C LYS A 201 -17.26 19.16 -4.32
N GLU A 202 -17.91 18.34 -5.14
CA GLU A 202 -18.82 18.78 -6.22
C GLU A 202 -20.23 19.16 -5.75
N LEU A 203 -20.59 18.87 -4.49
CA LEU A 203 -21.89 19.29 -3.94
C LEU A 203 -22.10 20.82 -4.09
N PRO A 204 -23.32 21.27 -4.41
CA PRO A 204 -23.60 22.68 -4.59
C PRO A 204 -23.46 23.45 -3.27
N LYS A 205 -22.67 24.53 -3.29
CA LYS A 205 -22.59 25.48 -2.16
C LYS A 205 -23.92 26.16 -1.90
N GLY A 206 -24.16 26.51 -0.64
CA GLY A 206 -25.37 27.19 -0.21
C GLY A 206 -26.61 26.29 -0.19
N LYS A 207 -26.44 24.97 -0.32
CA LYS A 207 -27.51 23.98 -0.22
C LYS A 207 -27.23 22.97 0.86
N GLU A 208 -28.32 22.39 1.36
CA GLU A 208 -28.27 21.24 2.24
C GLU A 208 -28.08 19.96 1.43
N PHE A 209 -27.37 19.01 2.01
CA PHE A 209 -27.26 17.64 1.52
C PHE A 209 -27.48 16.66 2.66
N THR A 210 -27.98 15.48 2.34
CA THR A 210 -28.17 14.39 3.31
C THR A 210 -27.00 13.43 3.23
N ILE A 211 -26.42 13.07 4.37
CA ILE A 211 -25.38 12.05 4.47
C ILE A 211 -25.83 10.94 5.41
N ARG A 212 -25.69 9.68 4.96
CA ARG A 212 -25.90 8.50 5.80
C ARG A 212 -24.57 7.91 6.19
N LEU A 213 -24.39 7.75 7.50
CA LEU A 213 -23.18 7.26 8.12
C LEU A 213 -23.45 5.99 8.91
N ILE A 214 -22.43 5.14 9.05
CA ILE A 214 -22.46 3.99 9.95
C ILE A 214 -21.26 4.12 10.89
N GLU A 215 -21.53 4.22 12.19
CA GLU A 215 -20.48 4.27 13.21
C GLU A 215 -19.94 2.87 13.49
N PRO A 216 -18.62 2.69 13.67
CA PRO A 216 -18.06 1.43 14.11
C PRO A 216 -18.56 1.09 15.52
N LEU A 217 -18.90 -0.18 15.72
CA LEU A 217 -19.28 -0.66 17.04
C LEU A 217 -18.08 -0.52 17.99
N LYS A 218 -18.23 0.33 19.01
CA LYS A 218 -17.20 0.58 20.03
C LYS A 218 -17.42 -0.35 21.22
N ALA A 219 -16.33 -0.77 21.85
CA ALA A 219 -16.41 -1.45 23.12
C ALA A 219 -17.03 -0.51 24.16
N PHE A 220 -17.89 -1.03 25.04
CA PHE A 220 -18.34 -0.26 26.19
C PHE A 220 -17.13 -0.02 27.10
N ASP A 221 -16.77 1.24 27.33
CA ASP A 221 -15.71 1.65 28.27
C ASP A 221 -15.96 1.16 29.72
N MET A 222 -17.12 0.56 30.01
CA MET A 222 -17.52 0.07 31.33
C MET A 222 -17.09 -1.37 31.64
N ILE A 223 -16.50 -2.12 30.71
CA ILE A 223 -15.91 -3.44 30.99
C ILE A 223 -14.40 -3.35 30.83
N SER A 224 -13.78 -2.49 31.65
CA SER A 224 -12.38 -2.68 32.00
C SER A 224 -12.28 -4.06 32.67
N GLN A 225 -11.83 -5.06 31.91
CA GLN A 225 -11.58 -6.39 32.44
C GLN A 225 -10.58 -6.25 33.59
N ARG A 226 -11.10 -6.46 34.79
CA ARG A 226 -10.34 -6.81 35.98
C ARG A 226 -9.69 -8.18 35.74
N SER A 227 -8.68 -8.24 34.91
CA SER A 227 -7.73 -9.35 34.87
C SER A 227 -6.41 -8.83 35.44
N GLY A 228 -6.13 -9.28 36.66
CA GLY A 228 -5.00 -8.83 37.46
C GLY A 228 -3.65 -9.05 36.78
N GLY A 229 -2.74 -8.14 37.12
CA GLY A 229 -1.29 -8.28 37.13
C GLY A 229 -0.65 -9.26 36.14
N SER A 230 -0.25 -8.73 34.98
CA SER A 230 1.05 -9.11 34.44
C SER A 230 1.82 -7.83 34.18
N ARG A 231 2.99 -7.72 34.81
CA ARG A 231 3.92 -6.61 34.63
C ARG A 231 4.31 -6.57 33.16
N SER A 232 3.92 -5.51 32.46
CA SER A 232 4.49 -5.15 31.16
C SER A 232 5.97 -4.85 31.39
N ALA A 233 6.82 -5.82 31.13
CA ALA A 233 8.24 -5.60 31.01
C ALA A 233 8.42 -4.57 29.88
N SER A 234 9.07 -3.47 30.21
CA SER A 234 9.63 -2.50 29.29
C SER A 234 10.47 -3.24 28.25
N GLY A 235 9.87 -3.50 27.09
CA GLY A 235 10.53 -4.05 25.91
C GLY A 235 11.37 -2.96 25.28
N VAL A 236 12.67 -3.04 25.53
CA VAL A 236 13.73 -2.29 24.87
C VAL A 236 13.51 -2.31 23.35
N GLN A 237 13.27 -1.13 22.79
CA GLN A 237 13.25 -0.89 21.35
C GLN A 237 14.69 -0.92 20.86
N LEU A 238 15.15 -2.10 20.43
CA LEU A 238 16.36 -2.27 19.63
C LEU A 238 15.95 -2.99 18.34
N GLY A 239 16.21 -2.34 17.22
CA GLY A 239 15.95 -2.88 15.89
C GLY A 239 16.68 -4.20 15.65
N THR A 240 15.94 -5.19 15.15
CA THR A 240 16.45 -6.38 14.45
C THR A 240 15.34 -6.80 13.48
N GLY A 241 15.67 -7.08 12.22
CA GLY A 241 14.74 -7.16 11.08
C GLY A 241 13.48 -8.00 11.31
N ARG A 242 12.39 -7.34 11.70
CA ARG A 242 11.05 -7.93 11.75
C ARG A 242 10.48 -7.84 10.35
N GLY A 243 10.25 -8.99 9.71
CA GLY A 243 9.52 -9.02 8.45
C GLY A 243 8.14 -8.38 8.60
N THR A 244 7.63 -7.84 7.51
CA THR A 244 6.27 -7.33 7.37
C THR A 244 5.59 -8.01 6.20
N LEU A 245 4.31 -8.34 6.35
CA LEU A 245 3.47 -8.79 5.24
C LEU A 245 2.92 -7.56 4.53
N ARG A 246 3.37 -7.33 3.30
CA ARG A 246 2.90 -6.24 2.45
C ARG A 246 1.71 -6.71 1.61
N LEU A 247 0.56 -6.06 1.83
CA LEU A 247 -0.66 -6.21 1.05
C LEU A 247 -0.70 -5.10 -0.01
N ARG A 248 -0.65 -5.48 -1.27
CA ARG A 248 -0.68 -4.56 -2.42
C ARG A 248 -2.08 -4.52 -3.01
N SER A 249 -2.51 -3.35 -3.49
CA SER A 249 -3.75 -3.18 -4.26
C SER A 249 -3.69 -3.86 -5.61
N LYS A 250 -2.51 -3.85 -6.24
CA LYS A 250 -2.21 -4.53 -7.51
C LYS A 250 -1.07 -5.53 -7.31
N GLY A 251 -1.41 -6.80 -7.07
CA GLY A 251 -0.45 -7.91 -6.98
C GLY A 251 -0.61 -8.81 -5.74
N PRO A 252 0.11 -9.94 -5.66
CA PRO A 252 0.07 -10.84 -4.51
C PRO A 252 0.81 -10.25 -3.31
N ALA A 253 0.38 -10.60 -2.10
CA ALA A 253 1.11 -10.22 -0.88
C ALA A 253 2.52 -10.82 -0.84
N THR A 254 3.47 -10.00 -0.41
CA THR A 254 4.90 -10.33 -0.28
C THR A 254 5.35 -10.14 1.16
N VAL A 255 6.28 -10.98 1.62
CA VAL A 255 6.98 -10.77 2.90
C VAL A 255 8.21 -9.93 2.59
N GLU A 256 8.26 -8.73 3.15
CA GLU A 256 9.32 -7.75 2.92
C GLU A 256 9.95 -7.33 4.25
N GLU A 257 11.12 -6.73 4.20
CA GLU A 257 11.65 -6.02 5.37
C GLU A 257 10.82 -4.75 5.61
N LEU A 258 10.77 -4.29 6.87
CA LEU A 258 10.14 -3.02 7.20
C LEU A 258 10.76 -1.91 6.34
N PRO A 259 9.94 -0.96 5.84
CA PRO A 259 10.46 0.21 5.14
C PRO A 259 11.51 0.89 6.01
N SER A 260 12.58 1.36 5.37
CA SER A 260 13.54 2.20 6.06
C SER A 260 12.84 3.44 6.62
N ALA A 261 13.31 3.99 7.75
CA ALA A 261 12.79 5.24 8.32
C ALA A 261 12.77 6.39 7.30
N PHE A 262 13.64 6.27 6.30
CA PHE A 262 13.71 7.10 5.13
C PHE A 262 12.42 7.03 4.26
N GLU A 263 12.01 5.82 3.90
CA GLU A 263 10.82 5.55 3.11
C GLU A 263 9.54 5.86 3.88
N GLU A 264 9.49 5.56 5.18
CA GLU A 264 8.35 5.93 6.04
C GLU A 264 8.09 7.44 5.98
N LYS A 265 9.13 8.27 6.14
CA LYS A 265 9.01 9.73 6.04
C LYS A 265 8.57 10.19 4.66
N ALA A 266 9.02 9.52 3.59
CA ALA A 266 8.57 9.83 2.24
C ALA A 266 7.08 9.51 2.07
N ILE A 267 6.62 8.36 2.57
CA ILE A 267 5.22 7.92 2.53
C ILE A 267 4.33 8.92 3.28
N GLU A 268 4.73 9.34 4.48
CA GLU A 268 3.99 10.35 5.26
C GLU A 268 3.85 11.68 4.50
N LYS A 269 4.94 12.18 3.90
CA LYS A 269 4.90 13.41 3.09
C LYS A 269 3.96 13.28 1.89
N VAL A 270 3.97 12.13 1.21
CA VAL A 270 3.06 11.89 0.07
C VAL A 270 1.61 11.78 0.54
N ASP A 271 1.33 11.13 1.68
CA ASP A 271 -0.02 11.07 2.26
C ASP A 271 -0.54 12.46 2.68
N ASP A 272 0.35 13.35 3.15
CA ASP A 272 0.00 14.74 3.45
C ASP A 272 -0.31 15.56 2.17
N LEU A 273 0.40 15.29 1.06
CA LEU A 273 0.08 15.89 -0.25
C LEU A 273 -1.26 15.37 -0.78
N LEU A 274 -1.57 14.08 -0.60
CA LEU A 274 -2.88 13.52 -0.96
C LEU A 274 -4.01 14.21 -0.16
N GLU A 275 -3.78 14.50 1.12
CA GLU A 275 -4.74 15.22 1.94
C GLU A 275 -4.94 16.66 1.45
N SER A 276 -3.86 17.38 1.14
CA SER A 276 -3.93 18.79 0.76
C SER A 276 -4.56 19.01 -0.61
N TYR A 277 -4.24 18.18 -1.61
CA TYR A 277 -4.73 18.33 -2.98
C TYR A 277 -6.12 17.71 -3.18
N MET A 278 -6.36 16.54 -2.56
CA MET A 278 -7.51 15.70 -2.88
C MET A 278 -8.44 15.45 -1.68
N GLY A 279 -8.05 15.82 -0.46
CA GLY A 279 -8.86 15.58 0.74
C GLY A 279 -8.95 14.10 1.10
N ILE A 280 -7.97 13.31 0.68
CA ILE A 280 -7.91 11.87 0.90
C ILE A 280 -6.60 11.47 1.55
N ARG A 281 -6.59 10.34 2.24
CA ARG A 281 -5.36 9.71 2.72
C ARG A 281 -5.43 8.22 2.42
N ASP A 282 -4.38 7.71 1.82
CA ASP A 282 -4.23 6.30 1.48
C ASP A 282 -2.74 5.93 1.56
N SER A 283 -2.36 5.30 2.67
CA SER A 283 -0.97 4.92 2.94
C SER A 283 -0.46 3.85 1.98
N GLU A 284 -1.34 3.02 1.41
CA GLU A 284 -0.97 1.99 0.45
C GLU A 284 -0.70 2.60 -0.94
N LEU A 285 -1.54 3.55 -1.34
CA LEU A 285 -1.30 4.40 -2.52
C LEU A 285 0.00 5.19 -2.38
N ALA A 286 0.19 5.89 -1.25
CA ALA A 286 1.40 6.67 -0.99
C ALA A 286 2.67 5.79 -1.01
N ALA A 287 2.61 4.59 -0.41
CA ALA A 287 3.72 3.63 -0.47
C ALA A 287 4.01 3.15 -1.90
N THR A 288 2.97 2.92 -2.70
CA THR A 288 3.13 2.56 -4.12
C THR A 288 3.77 3.70 -4.92
N MET A 289 3.37 4.96 -4.69
CA MET A 289 3.98 6.13 -5.33
C MET A 289 5.47 6.27 -4.97
N VAL A 290 5.82 6.10 -3.70
CA VAL A 290 7.22 6.15 -3.24
C VAL A 290 8.05 5.05 -3.88
N GLU A 291 7.53 3.83 -3.98
CA GLU A 291 8.20 2.72 -4.67
C GLU A 291 8.42 3.01 -6.17
N LEU A 292 7.40 3.50 -6.88
CA LEU A 292 7.52 3.86 -8.30
C LEU A 292 8.57 4.96 -8.53
N GLY A 293 8.69 5.92 -7.62
CA GLY A 293 9.67 7.00 -7.69
C GLY A 293 11.10 6.63 -7.28
N LYS A 294 11.35 5.43 -6.75
CA LYS A 294 12.72 5.02 -6.34
C LYS A 294 13.64 4.85 -7.53
N ASP A 295 13.15 4.27 -8.61
CA ASP A 295 13.99 3.85 -9.75
C ASP A 295 14.04 4.87 -10.89
N LYS A 296 13.28 5.96 -10.79
CA LYS A 296 13.21 7.01 -11.82
C LYS A 296 14.27 8.08 -11.60
N LYS A 297 14.64 8.78 -12.68
CA LYS A 297 15.70 9.82 -12.65
C LYS A 297 15.19 11.23 -12.88
N ASN A 298 14.01 11.38 -13.48
CA ASN A 298 13.42 12.67 -13.78
C ASN A 298 11.90 12.67 -13.48
N PRO A 299 11.30 13.86 -13.27
CA PRO A 299 9.87 14.00 -13.02
C PRO A 299 9.00 13.45 -14.13
N ASP A 300 9.43 13.55 -15.40
CA ASP A 300 8.64 13.12 -16.56
C ASP A 300 8.49 11.59 -16.61
N GLU A 301 9.57 10.84 -16.37
CA GLU A 301 9.58 9.38 -16.23
C GLU A 301 8.74 8.92 -15.02
N PHE A 302 8.66 9.75 -13.97
CA PHE A 302 7.83 9.47 -12.81
C PHE A 302 6.35 9.73 -13.12
N ALA A 303 6.03 10.82 -13.81
CA ALA A 303 4.68 11.12 -14.29
C ALA A 303 4.14 10.01 -15.20
N GLU A 304 4.95 9.55 -16.16
CA GLU A 304 4.58 8.46 -17.06
C GLU A 304 4.30 7.15 -16.30
N ALA A 305 5.15 6.81 -15.31
CA ALA A 305 4.95 5.62 -14.49
C ALA A 305 3.72 5.72 -13.56
N LEU A 306 3.44 6.92 -13.04
CA LEU A 306 2.23 7.21 -12.28
C LEU A 306 0.99 7.08 -13.16
N ASP A 307 1.00 7.61 -14.38
CA ASP A 307 -0.14 7.51 -15.28
C ASP A 307 -0.39 6.07 -15.74
N GLU A 308 0.65 5.30 -16.00
CA GLU A 308 0.54 3.88 -16.37
C GLU A 308 -0.11 3.05 -15.24
N THR A 309 0.21 3.34 -13.98
CA THR A 309 -0.22 2.54 -12.82
C THR A 309 -1.44 3.10 -12.10
N LEU A 310 -1.63 4.42 -12.12
CA LEU A 310 -2.59 5.19 -11.33
C LEU A 310 -3.29 6.28 -12.16
N GLY A 311 -3.30 6.18 -13.50
CA GLY A 311 -3.93 7.18 -14.38
C GLY A 311 -5.41 7.44 -14.13
N ASP A 312 -6.12 6.51 -13.47
CA ASP A 312 -7.52 6.69 -13.06
C ASP A 312 -7.73 7.88 -12.10
N PHE A 313 -6.68 8.31 -11.40
CA PHE A 313 -6.75 9.41 -10.43
C PHE A 313 -6.64 10.80 -11.07
N ALA A 314 -6.10 10.91 -12.29
CA ALA A 314 -5.87 12.16 -13.02
C ALA A 314 -5.20 13.24 -12.13
N PHE A 315 -3.99 12.94 -11.66
CA PHE A 315 -3.24 13.84 -10.77
C PHE A 315 -2.85 15.14 -11.50
N PRO A 316 -2.96 16.32 -10.86
CA PRO A 316 -2.43 17.56 -11.41
C PRO A 316 -0.90 17.50 -11.55
N ASP A 317 -0.34 18.14 -12.59
CA ASP A 317 1.12 18.17 -12.80
C ASP A 317 1.87 18.72 -11.57
N GLU A 318 1.34 19.77 -10.94
CA GLU A 318 1.91 20.35 -9.71
C GLU A 318 2.02 19.31 -8.58
N PHE A 319 1.02 18.44 -8.44
CA PHE A 319 1.06 17.36 -7.45
C PHE A 319 2.16 16.34 -7.77
N VAL A 320 2.33 15.98 -9.04
CA VAL A 320 3.37 15.05 -9.47
C VAL A 320 4.77 15.61 -9.18
N PHE A 321 4.98 16.91 -9.45
CA PHE A 321 6.23 17.59 -9.12
C PHE A 321 6.50 17.64 -7.61
N ASP A 322 5.49 17.94 -6.81
CA ASP A 322 5.62 18.00 -5.34
C ASP A 322 5.90 16.61 -4.74
N VAL A 323 5.24 15.56 -5.24
CA VAL A 323 5.52 14.17 -4.84
C VAL A 323 6.94 13.76 -5.22
N TRP A 324 7.38 14.09 -6.44
CA TRP A 324 8.76 13.85 -6.87
C TRP A 324 9.77 14.56 -5.96
N GLY A 325 9.51 15.83 -5.62
CA GLY A 325 10.30 16.59 -4.67
C GLY A 325 10.33 15.95 -3.28
N ALA A 326 9.17 15.51 -2.77
CA ALA A 326 9.06 14.84 -1.48
C ALA A 326 9.88 13.55 -1.41
N ILE A 327 9.88 12.73 -2.47
CA ILE A 327 10.69 11.51 -2.58
C ILE A 327 12.20 11.84 -2.71
N GLY A 328 12.54 12.90 -3.45
CA GLY A 328 13.92 13.34 -3.67
C GLY A 328 14.59 13.96 -2.44
N ASP A 329 13.90 14.87 -1.73
CA ASP A 329 14.37 15.49 -0.49
C ASP A 329 14.65 14.45 0.58
N ALA A 330 13.73 13.50 0.62
CA ALA A 330 13.82 12.35 1.43
C ALA A 330 15.17 11.62 1.05
N LYS A 331 15.41 11.23 -0.21
CA LYS A 331 16.62 10.47 -0.62
C LYS A 331 17.94 11.16 -0.23
N VAL A 332 17.95 12.50 -0.20
CA VAL A 332 19.15 13.32 0.09
C VAL A 332 19.32 13.60 1.60
N GLY A 333 18.35 13.19 2.43
CA GLY A 333 18.40 13.43 3.89
C GLY A 333 18.23 14.91 4.26
N ARG A 334 17.67 15.74 3.37
CA ARG A 334 17.34 17.14 3.67
C ARG A 334 15.93 17.19 4.22
N GLY A 335 15.84 17.31 5.54
CA GLY A 335 14.63 17.59 6.31
C GLY A 335 14.84 18.80 7.19
#